data_AF-A0A7C6W6Y4-F1
#
_entry.id   AF-A0A7C6W6Y4-F1
#
_cell.length_a   1.000
_cell.length_b   1.000
_cell.length_c   1.000
_cell.angle_alpha   90.00
_cell.angle_beta   90.00
_cell.angle_gamma   90.00
#
_symmetry.space_group_name_H-M   'P 1'
#
loop_
_entity.id
_entity.type
_entity.pdbx_description
1 polymer ?
#
loop_
_entity_poly.entity_id
_entity_poly.type
_entity_poly.pdbx_seq_one_letter_code
_entity_poly.pdbx_strand_id
1 'polypeptide(L)'
;MIKEELDKKRNLFFTPLIIIVCLVILGLLSFTSYALITQGNFGALFGGKGTISDRPVPPSNRETIIITKHNKDDVVIQSGYNYVFQGEEKWGTEKHPIDLNSINLIKGAQDEPLDAYIDGGNNYFKYNLISQEASSGLLGVFSGAIVDFNIYKGNGGNHPKAAVFASVLTSQGVIYNCSNFLDVSSYGKDEFSAGFVENLEGTIIKSVNYGDITANGYASGFANIVKGKIYNCKNSGKIESKDSKAAGIANEVLGTIKNAQNLGKIDANNGAAGIAIKVIGGELADCVNGSSQINVQIYASSAQSVGIVYKVESVEIDGKTQKGIISKCVNYADIDGHEAFGIAYRVQGDVTDSKNYGLITSYKSCAGIADYIEGNLNNTQNHGAITGDNEKASGLVHKIKGNIIGCQNNGDVKTASGHASGIAFEFNGYIINSKNLGQVRKTSWDINKYAAGLVSVGYGQIINCQNQGQIIIDNLASYVGGIAAIMSGQIINTQSSGKIIQNNMYQPITVGGIAAVLNNENSPLIEDCVFSGGFDIKSIQARKHYIAYEYTTGTIKNCVGMGEEFNL
;
A
#
# COMPACT_ATOMS: atom_id res chain seq x y z
N MET A 1 73.92 7.63 13.43
CA MET A 1 72.84 8.64 13.44
C MET A 1 72.02 8.70 12.15
N ILE A 2 72.54 9.04 10.96
CA ILE A 2 71.69 9.07 9.73
C ILE A 2 71.16 7.67 9.31
N LYS A 3 71.90 6.59 9.61
CA LYS A 3 71.49 5.22 9.26
C LYS A 3 70.38 4.63 10.16
N GLU A 4 70.30 5.05 11.42
CA GLU A 4 69.26 4.56 12.36
C GLU A 4 67.91 5.27 12.18
N GLU A 5 67.90 6.51 11.71
CA GLU A 5 66.63 7.21 11.40
C GLU A 5 65.98 6.70 10.11
N LEU A 6 66.78 6.22 9.14
CA LEU A 6 66.29 5.63 7.90
C LEU A 6 65.67 4.24 8.10
N ASP A 7 66.22 3.42 9.00
CA ASP A 7 65.66 2.09 9.28
C ASP A 7 64.38 2.14 10.15
N LYS A 8 64.22 3.15 11.01
CA LYS A 8 62.97 3.37 11.77
C LYS A 8 61.80 3.84 10.89
N LYS A 9 62.07 4.66 9.86
CA LYS A 9 61.01 5.11 8.92
C LYS A 9 60.59 4.04 7.92
N ARG A 10 61.48 3.11 7.55
CA ARG A 10 61.16 2.02 6.61
C ARG A 10 60.20 0.98 7.19
N ASN A 11 60.28 0.69 8.49
CA ASN A 11 59.41 -0.30 9.14
C ASN A 11 58.00 0.21 9.49
N LEU A 12 57.82 1.53 9.63
CA LEU A 12 56.50 2.07 9.99
C LEU A 12 55.51 2.10 8.81
N PHE A 13 56.02 2.16 7.57
CA PHE A 13 55.18 2.20 6.36
C PHE A 13 55.01 0.85 5.67
N PHE A 14 56.02 -0.02 5.69
CA PHE A 14 55.94 -1.30 4.96
C PHE A 14 55.08 -2.36 5.65
N THR A 15 55.06 -2.37 6.99
CA THR A 15 54.33 -3.38 7.77
C THR A 15 52.81 -3.34 7.55
N PRO A 16 52.12 -2.19 7.62
CA PRO A 16 50.67 -2.15 7.36
C PRO A 16 50.34 -2.44 5.88
N LEU A 17 51.22 -2.06 4.94
CA LEU A 17 51.02 -2.34 3.52
C LEU A 17 51.07 -3.85 3.22
N ILE A 18 52.02 -4.57 3.81
CA ILE A 18 52.15 -6.02 3.65
C ILE A 18 50.95 -6.74 4.27
N ILE A 19 50.45 -6.28 5.42
CA ILE A 19 49.26 -6.87 6.07
C ILE A 19 48.01 -6.68 5.19
N ILE A 20 47.82 -5.50 4.60
CA ILE A 20 46.70 -5.23 3.68
C ILE A 20 46.80 -6.12 2.44
N VAL A 21 47.98 -6.24 1.84
CA VAL A 21 48.20 -7.09 0.66
C VAL A 21 47.94 -8.56 0.99
N CYS A 22 48.38 -9.04 2.16
CA CYS A 22 48.09 -10.41 2.61
C CYS A 22 46.60 -10.66 2.84
N LEU A 23 45.86 -9.71 3.42
CA LEU A 23 44.41 -9.83 3.64
C LEU A 23 43.63 -9.84 2.31
N VAL A 24 44.05 -9.04 1.33
CA VAL A 24 43.44 -9.04 -0.01
C VAL A 24 43.72 -10.37 -0.73
N ILE A 25 44.94 -10.91 -0.63
CA ILE A 25 45.29 -12.20 -1.23
C ILE A 25 44.52 -13.35 -0.55
N LEU A 26 44.37 -13.33 0.77
CA LEU A 26 43.53 -14.28 1.52
C LEU A 26 42.05 -14.18 1.13
N GLY A 27 41.54 -12.97 0.92
CA GLY A 27 40.19 -12.74 0.39
C GLY A 27 39.99 -13.30 -1.02
N LEU A 28 40.98 -13.13 -1.90
CA LEU A 28 40.93 -13.64 -3.27
C LEU A 28 41.06 -15.18 -3.33
N LEU A 29 41.93 -15.78 -2.52
CA LEU A 29 42.13 -17.24 -2.50
C LEU A 29 40.95 -17.99 -1.87
N SER A 30 40.30 -17.40 -0.86
CA SER A 30 39.05 -17.92 -0.29
C SER A 30 37.90 -17.81 -1.29
N PHE A 31 37.85 -16.74 -2.10
CA PHE A 31 36.88 -16.61 -3.18
C PHE A 31 37.07 -17.66 -4.28
N THR A 32 38.31 -17.95 -4.70
CA THR A 32 38.59 -18.98 -5.70
C THR A 32 38.31 -20.40 -5.21
N SER A 33 38.53 -20.66 -3.92
CA SER A 33 38.22 -21.97 -3.31
C SER A 33 36.71 -22.17 -3.16
N TYR A 34 35.97 -21.10 -2.82
CA TYR A 34 34.51 -21.11 -2.79
C TYR A 34 33.90 -21.29 -4.19
N ALA A 35 34.49 -20.65 -5.21
CA ALA A 35 34.08 -20.78 -6.60
C ALA A 35 34.29 -22.20 -7.16
N LEU A 36 35.35 -22.91 -6.75
CA LEU A 36 35.63 -24.26 -7.22
C LEU A 36 34.72 -25.32 -6.56
N ILE A 37 34.32 -25.10 -5.30
CA ILE A 37 33.40 -25.99 -4.56
C ILE A 37 31.95 -25.86 -5.08
N THR A 38 31.61 -24.76 -5.74
CA THR A 38 30.23 -24.43 -6.16
C THR A 38 29.95 -24.67 -7.65
N GLN A 39 30.56 -25.71 -8.24
CA GLN A 39 30.34 -26.19 -9.63
C GLN A 39 28.88 -26.60 -9.99
N GLY A 40 27.87 -25.95 -9.43
CA GLY A 40 26.46 -26.16 -9.77
C GLY A 40 25.50 -25.00 -9.49
N ASN A 41 25.91 -23.79 -9.08
CA ASN A 41 24.93 -22.69 -8.95
C ASN A 41 25.51 -21.26 -8.93
N PHE A 42 26.21 -20.88 -9.99
CA PHE A 42 26.79 -19.54 -10.16
C PHE A 42 25.78 -18.44 -10.58
N GLY A 43 24.51 -18.77 -10.79
CA GLY A 43 23.45 -17.82 -11.15
C GLY A 43 23.03 -16.87 -10.02
N ALA A 44 23.46 -17.14 -8.78
CA ALA A 44 23.02 -16.39 -7.59
C ALA A 44 23.88 -15.15 -7.25
N LEU A 45 25.07 -14.96 -7.85
CA LEU A 45 26.04 -14.00 -7.29
C LEU A 45 26.18 -12.66 -8.01
N PHE A 46 25.74 -12.50 -9.27
CA PHE A 46 25.85 -11.21 -9.97
C PHE A 46 24.64 -10.93 -10.88
N GLY A 47 23.58 -10.34 -10.31
CA GLY A 47 22.86 -9.19 -10.87
C GLY A 47 22.33 -9.19 -12.31
N GLY A 48 22.40 -10.29 -13.05
CA GLY A 48 21.72 -10.45 -14.31
C GLY A 48 20.26 -10.76 -14.03
N LYS A 49 19.37 -9.87 -14.43
CA LYS A 49 17.97 -10.19 -14.74
C LYS A 49 17.95 -11.20 -15.88
N GLY A 50 18.43 -12.42 -15.63
CA GLY A 50 18.12 -13.57 -16.45
C GLY A 50 16.63 -13.75 -16.32
N THR A 51 15.89 -13.18 -17.27
CA THR A 51 14.51 -13.53 -17.53
C THR A 51 14.51 -15.01 -17.90
N ILE A 52 14.54 -15.89 -16.89
CA ILE A 52 13.83 -17.15 -16.99
C ILE A 52 12.46 -16.72 -17.48
N SER A 53 12.08 -17.12 -18.69
CA SER A 53 10.83 -16.65 -19.26
C SER A 53 9.72 -17.14 -18.33
N ASP A 54 9.09 -16.23 -17.58
CA ASP A 54 7.94 -16.54 -16.71
C ASP A 54 6.74 -17.11 -17.50
N ARG A 55 6.87 -17.29 -18.82
CA ARG A 55 5.86 -17.86 -19.71
C ARG A 55 5.77 -19.37 -19.47
N PRO A 56 4.59 -19.91 -19.18
CA PRO A 56 4.36 -21.35 -19.13
C PRO A 56 4.70 -22.01 -20.47
N VAL A 57 5.44 -23.13 -20.41
CA VAL A 57 5.79 -23.95 -21.58
C VAL A 57 4.73 -25.04 -21.75
N PRO A 58 4.28 -25.34 -22.99
CA PRO A 58 3.35 -26.44 -23.21
C PRO A 58 3.97 -27.77 -22.76
N PRO A 59 3.22 -28.61 -22.00
CA PRO A 59 3.69 -29.94 -21.64
C PRO A 59 4.03 -30.78 -22.88
N SER A 60 5.25 -31.34 -22.93
CA SER A 60 5.76 -32.09 -24.08
C SER A 60 5.12 -33.47 -24.25
N ASN A 61 4.39 -33.95 -23.23
CA ASN A 61 3.69 -35.23 -23.24
C ASN A 61 2.22 -35.13 -23.70
N ARG A 62 1.77 -33.94 -24.12
CA ARG A 62 0.42 -33.70 -24.61
C ARG A 62 0.43 -33.44 -26.11
N GLU A 63 -0.58 -33.95 -26.80
CA GLU A 63 -0.78 -33.65 -28.22
C GLU A 63 -1.14 -32.17 -28.40
N THR A 64 -0.60 -31.53 -29.45
CA THR A 64 -0.86 -30.13 -29.78
C THR A 64 -1.83 -30.01 -30.94
N ILE A 65 -2.98 -29.38 -30.67
CA ILE A 65 -4.06 -29.13 -31.62
C ILE A 65 -4.01 -27.66 -32.04
N ILE A 66 -3.79 -27.43 -33.33
CA ILE A 66 -3.80 -26.07 -33.91
C ILE A 66 -5.23 -25.73 -34.33
N ILE A 67 -5.78 -24.68 -33.76
CA ILE A 67 -7.13 -24.18 -34.04
C ILE A 67 -7.03 -23.03 -35.03
N THR A 68 -7.63 -23.21 -36.20
CA THR A 68 -7.70 -22.27 -37.32
C THR A 68 -9.15 -21.90 -37.60
N LYS A 69 -9.38 -20.91 -38.47
CA LYS A 69 -10.74 -20.53 -38.88
C LYS A 69 -11.51 -21.70 -39.49
N HIS A 70 -10.81 -22.62 -40.15
CA HIS A 70 -11.39 -23.68 -40.96
C HIS A 70 -11.77 -24.94 -40.18
N ASN A 71 -11.12 -25.22 -39.05
CA ASN A 71 -11.36 -26.43 -38.24
C ASN A 71 -11.94 -26.14 -36.86
N LYS A 72 -12.19 -24.87 -36.49
CA LYS A 72 -12.65 -24.50 -35.15
C LYS A 72 -13.93 -25.21 -34.69
N ASP A 73 -14.82 -25.54 -35.62
CA ASP A 73 -16.12 -26.16 -35.34
C ASP A 73 -15.98 -27.68 -35.08
N ASP A 74 -14.84 -28.27 -35.47
CA ASP A 74 -14.53 -29.69 -35.28
C ASP A 74 -13.70 -29.97 -34.01
N VAL A 75 -13.23 -28.91 -33.32
CA VAL A 75 -12.35 -29.04 -32.16
C VAL A 75 -13.16 -28.97 -30.86
N VAL A 76 -12.93 -29.96 -29.99
CA VAL A 76 -13.40 -29.97 -28.60
C VAL A 76 -12.23 -29.64 -27.68
N ILE A 77 -12.35 -28.56 -26.91
CA ILE A 77 -11.34 -28.19 -25.91
C ILE A 77 -11.66 -28.95 -24.62
N GLN A 78 -10.73 -29.81 -24.22
CA GLN A 78 -10.85 -30.74 -23.09
C GLN A 78 -9.49 -30.98 -22.42
N SER A 79 -9.49 -31.64 -21.25
CA SER A 79 -8.27 -31.94 -20.50
C SER A 79 -7.29 -32.84 -21.27
N GLY A 80 -6.00 -32.69 -21.00
CA GLY A 80 -4.94 -33.57 -21.52
C GLY A 80 -4.28 -33.14 -22.84
N TYR A 81 -4.65 -31.98 -23.38
CA TYR A 81 -4.16 -31.48 -24.67
C TYR A 81 -3.51 -30.10 -24.55
N ASN A 82 -2.74 -29.75 -25.58
CA ASN A 82 -2.27 -28.39 -25.85
C ASN A 82 -3.07 -27.83 -27.02
N TYR A 83 -3.60 -26.62 -26.89
CA TYR A 83 -4.36 -25.91 -27.92
C TYR A 83 -3.63 -24.63 -28.28
N VAL A 84 -3.44 -24.39 -29.59
CA VAL A 84 -2.81 -23.18 -30.10
C VAL A 84 -3.73 -22.53 -31.13
N PHE A 85 -4.19 -21.31 -30.84
CA PHE A 85 -4.99 -20.53 -31.77
C PHE A 85 -4.10 -19.82 -32.79
N GLN A 86 -4.25 -20.16 -34.06
CA GLN A 86 -3.53 -19.53 -35.16
C GLN A 86 -4.46 -18.54 -35.87
N GLY A 87 -4.29 -17.25 -35.56
CA GLY A 87 -5.02 -16.17 -36.23
C GLY A 87 -4.70 -16.09 -37.73
N GLU A 88 -5.59 -15.46 -38.49
CA GLU A 88 -5.42 -15.13 -39.92
C GLU A 88 -5.72 -13.64 -40.12
N GLU A 89 -5.35 -13.02 -41.26
CA GLU A 89 -5.40 -11.54 -41.46
C GLU A 89 -6.68 -10.84 -40.96
N LYS A 90 -7.83 -11.52 -41.00
CA LYS A 90 -9.09 -10.97 -40.47
C LYS A 90 -9.57 -11.68 -39.21
N TRP A 91 -9.21 -12.94 -38.96
CA TRP A 91 -9.77 -13.78 -37.88
C TRP A 91 -8.88 -13.75 -36.64
N GLY A 92 -9.48 -13.47 -35.48
CA GLY A 92 -8.71 -13.26 -34.23
C GLY A 92 -8.21 -11.83 -34.06
N THR A 93 -8.71 -10.90 -34.87
CA THR A 93 -8.44 -9.46 -34.74
C THR A 93 -9.52 -8.78 -33.88
N GLU A 94 -9.25 -7.60 -33.36
CA GLU A 94 -10.23 -6.78 -32.62
C GLU A 94 -11.53 -6.55 -33.41
N LYS A 95 -11.43 -6.40 -34.74
CA LYS A 95 -12.57 -6.18 -35.64
C LYS A 95 -13.35 -7.47 -35.94
N HIS A 96 -12.70 -8.63 -35.93
CA HIS A 96 -13.36 -9.92 -36.11
C HIS A 96 -12.81 -10.94 -35.09
N PRO A 97 -13.26 -10.83 -33.82
CA PRO A 97 -12.81 -11.73 -32.76
C PRO A 97 -13.33 -13.15 -33.00
N ILE A 98 -12.61 -14.14 -32.47
CA ILE A 98 -13.00 -15.56 -32.49
C ILE A 98 -14.18 -15.75 -31.53
N ASP A 99 -15.33 -16.19 -32.04
CA ASP A 99 -16.52 -16.42 -31.21
C ASP A 99 -16.41 -17.77 -30.47
N LEU A 100 -16.08 -17.71 -29.18
CA LEU A 100 -15.94 -18.89 -28.32
C LEU A 100 -17.26 -19.61 -28.08
N ASN A 101 -18.41 -18.96 -28.27
CA ASN A 101 -19.72 -19.64 -28.17
C ASN A 101 -19.94 -20.63 -29.32
N SER A 102 -19.14 -20.53 -30.40
CA SER A 102 -19.18 -21.47 -31.53
C SER A 102 -18.21 -22.65 -31.37
N ILE A 103 -17.36 -22.65 -30.34
CA ILE A 103 -16.38 -23.70 -30.08
C ILE A 103 -16.89 -24.58 -28.94
N ASN A 104 -16.78 -25.91 -29.09
CA ASN A 104 -17.16 -26.83 -28.03
C ASN A 104 -16.08 -26.82 -26.94
N LEU A 105 -16.36 -26.12 -25.84
CA LEU A 105 -15.48 -25.96 -24.70
C LEU A 105 -16.04 -26.73 -23.50
N ILE A 106 -15.32 -27.77 -23.05
CA ILE A 106 -15.69 -28.50 -21.84
C ILE A 106 -15.24 -27.69 -20.62
N LYS A 107 -16.19 -27.27 -19.78
CA LYS A 107 -15.90 -26.63 -18.49
C LYS A 107 -15.44 -27.66 -17.48
N GLY A 108 -14.40 -27.33 -16.71
CA GLY A 108 -13.95 -28.18 -15.61
C GLY A 108 -14.86 -28.08 -14.38
N ALA A 109 -14.92 -29.16 -13.62
CA ALA A 109 -15.63 -29.27 -12.35
C ALA A 109 -14.64 -29.30 -11.17
N GLN A 110 -15.13 -29.16 -9.94
CA GLN A 110 -14.28 -29.14 -8.75
C GLN A 110 -13.43 -30.42 -8.60
N ASP A 111 -14.03 -31.59 -8.84
CA ASP A 111 -13.36 -32.88 -8.74
C ASP A 111 -12.62 -33.28 -10.03
N GLU A 112 -12.95 -32.62 -11.15
CA GLU A 112 -12.34 -32.83 -12.46
C GLU A 112 -12.01 -31.49 -13.13
N PRO A 113 -10.97 -30.77 -12.65
CA PRO A 113 -10.54 -29.52 -13.26
C PRO A 113 -10.19 -29.70 -14.73
N LEU A 114 -10.48 -28.68 -15.55
CA LEU A 114 -9.99 -28.62 -16.92
C LEU A 114 -8.47 -28.40 -16.89
N ASP A 115 -7.72 -29.41 -17.29
CA ASP A 115 -6.26 -29.39 -17.37
C ASP A 115 -5.80 -29.34 -18.82
N ALA A 116 -5.68 -28.13 -19.37
CA ALA A 116 -5.25 -27.91 -20.75
C ALA A 116 -4.23 -26.78 -20.83
N TYR A 117 -3.32 -26.85 -21.82
CA TYR A 117 -2.53 -25.69 -22.21
C TYR A 117 -3.24 -24.97 -23.35
N ILE A 118 -3.55 -23.68 -23.20
CA ILE A 118 -4.30 -22.89 -24.18
C ILE A 118 -3.47 -21.65 -24.52
N ASP A 119 -2.89 -21.62 -25.71
CA ASP A 119 -2.21 -20.45 -26.26
C ASP A 119 -3.15 -19.71 -27.21
N GLY A 120 -3.55 -18.51 -26.79
CA GLY A 120 -4.41 -17.62 -27.56
C GLY A 120 -3.70 -16.98 -28.75
N GLY A 121 -2.37 -17.05 -28.86
CA GLY A 121 -1.62 -16.45 -29.96
C GLY A 121 -1.77 -14.93 -30.07
N ASN A 122 -2.11 -14.25 -28.97
CA ASN A 122 -2.53 -12.85 -28.91
C ASN A 122 -3.80 -12.52 -29.71
N ASN A 123 -4.60 -13.51 -30.07
CA ASN A 123 -5.88 -13.29 -30.74
C ASN A 123 -6.91 -12.66 -29.78
N TYR A 124 -7.93 -12.03 -30.39
CA TYR A 124 -9.10 -11.51 -29.69
C TYR A 124 -10.26 -12.50 -29.76
N PHE A 125 -10.93 -12.69 -28.63
CA PHE A 125 -11.99 -13.66 -28.43
C PHE A 125 -13.28 -12.98 -27.98
N LYS A 126 -14.40 -13.42 -28.52
CA LYS A 126 -15.74 -12.99 -28.12
C LYS A 126 -16.38 -14.11 -27.31
N TYR A 127 -16.95 -13.79 -26.16
CA TYR A 127 -17.61 -14.76 -25.29
C TYR A 127 -18.82 -14.11 -24.62
N ASN A 128 -19.96 -14.81 -24.58
CA ASN A 128 -21.14 -14.33 -23.86
C ASN A 128 -21.28 -15.16 -22.59
N LEU A 129 -21.23 -14.51 -21.42
CA LEU A 129 -21.47 -15.21 -20.16
C LEU A 129 -22.93 -15.67 -20.11
N ILE A 130 -23.16 -16.97 -19.96
CA ILE A 130 -24.50 -17.60 -20.00
C ILE A 130 -25.16 -17.50 -18.61
N SER A 131 -26.38 -16.97 -18.55
CA SER A 131 -27.03 -16.39 -17.35
C SER A 131 -27.56 -17.32 -16.26
N GLN A 132 -27.27 -18.62 -16.32
CA GLN A 132 -27.97 -19.60 -15.47
C GLN A 132 -27.07 -20.44 -14.58
N GLU A 133 -25.75 -20.33 -14.67
CA GLU A 133 -24.85 -21.13 -13.83
C GLU A 133 -24.47 -20.37 -12.55
N ALA A 134 -24.59 -21.05 -11.41
CA ALA A 134 -24.27 -20.49 -10.09
C ALA A 134 -22.78 -20.16 -9.90
N SER A 135 -21.90 -20.68 -10.76
CA SER A 135 -20.48 -20.34 -10.84
C SER A 135 -20.14 -20.01 -12.28
N SER A 136 -19.74 -18.77 -12.56
CA SER A 136 -19.44 -18.35 -13.93
C SER A 136 -17.94 -18.16 -14.13
N GLY A 137 -17.51 -18.49 -15.34
CA GLY A 137 -16.13 -18.49 -15.81
C GLY A 137 -16.12 -19.27 -17.10
N LEU A 138 -15.39 -18.80 -18.12
CA LEU A 138 -15.27 -19.48 -19.40
C LEU A 138 -14.98 -20.98 -19.23
N LEU A 139 -14.06 -21.33 -18.33
CA LEU A 139 -13.52 -22.68 -18.18
C LEU A 139 -14.02 -23.44 -16.95
N GLY A 140 -14.91 -22.87 -16.13
CA GLY A 140 -15.26 -23.45 -14.84
C GLY A 140 -14.05 -23.53 -13.89
N VAL A 141 -13.71 -24.73 -13.42
CA VAL A 141 -12.51 -25.00 -12.62
C VAL A 141 -11.34 -25.37 -13.52
N PHE A 142 -10.21 -24.66 -13.41
CA PHE A 142 -9.07 -24.80 -14.33
C PHE A 142 -7.74 -25.08 -13.59
N SER A 143 -6.94 -26.01 -14.13
CA SER A 143 -5.64 -26.42 -13.57
C SER A 143 -4.47 -26.38 -14.55
N GLY A 144 -4.73 -26.03 -15.81
CA GLY A 144 -3.70 -25.93 -16.85
C GLY A 144 -3.11 -24.51 -17.00
N ALA A 145 -2.76 -24.12 -18.22
CA ALA A 145 -2.23 -22.78 -18.51
C ALA A 145 -3.00 -22.08 -19.62
N ILE A 146 -3.28 -20.78 -19.46
CA ILE A 146 -3.80 -19.89 -20.51
C ILE A 146 -2.73 -18.83 -20.78
N VAL A 147 -2.37 -18.65 -22.05
CA VAL A 147 -1.27 -17.78 -22.47
C VAL A 147 -1.74 -16.90 -23.62
N ASP A 148 -1.38 -15.61 -23.61
CA ASP A 148 -1.57 -14.68 -24.73
C ASP A 148 -3.04 -14.61 -25.23
N PHE A 149 -4.00 -14.50 -24.31
CA PHE A 149 -5.43 -14.65 -24.58
C PHE A 149 -6.22 -13.36 -24.28
N ASN A 150 -6.90 -12.76 -25.28
CA ASN A 150 -7.58 -11.47 -25.13
C ASN A 150 -9.10 -11.60 -25.27
N ILE A 151 -9.86 -11.52 -24.17
CA ILE A 151 -11.34 -11.50 -24.21
C ILE A 151 -11.80 -10.08 -24.53
N TYR A 152 -12.43 -9.84 -25.67
CA TYR A 152 -12.66 -8.49 -26.19
C TYR A 152 -14.10 -7.97 -26.06
N LYS A 153 -15.08 -8.81 -26.40
CA LYS A 153 -16.49 -8.41 -26.54
C LYS A 153 -17.42 -9.54 -26.14
N GLY A 154 -18.59 -9.16 -25.66
CA GLY A 154 -19.59 -10.11 -25.19
C GLY A 154 -20.71 -9.44 -24.42
N ASN A 155 -21.73 -10.22 -24.07
CA ASN A 155 -22.66 -9.86 -23.02
C ASN A 155 -22.12 -10.41 -21.68
N GLY A 156 -21.48 -9.57 -20.87
CA GLY A 156 -21.06 -9.92 -19.51
C GLY A 156 -22.16 -9.68 -18.47
N GLY A 157 -23.43 -9.77 -18.90
CA GLY A 157 -24.64 -9.26 -18.26
C GLY A 157 -24.89 -9.67 -16.82
N ASN A 158 -26.02 -9.26 -16.26
CA ASN A 158 -26.41 -9.46 -14.87
C ASN A 158 -26.40 -10.94 -14.44
N HIS A 159 -25.28 -11.41 -13.90
CA HIS A 159 -25.15 -12.73 -13.28
C HIS A 159 -25.25 -12.61 -11.77
N PRO A 160 -25.60 -13.71 -11.08
CA PRO A 160 -25.43 -13.73 -9.65
C PRO A 160 -23.94 -13.58 -9.30
N LYS A 161 -23.09 -14.48 -9.80
CA LYS A 161 -21.63 -14.38 -9.66
C LYS A 161 -21.00 -14.26 -11.03
N ALA A 162 -20.01 -13.39 -11.19
CA ALA A 162 -19.43 -13.11 -12.50
C ALA A 162 -17.89 -13.17 -12.46
N ALA A 163 -17.28 -14.11 -13.20
CA ALA A 163 -15.86 -14.12 -13.51
C ALA A 163 -15.62 -14.47 -14.99
N VAL A 164 -14.57 -13.91 -15.59
CA VAL A 164 -14.36 -14.03 -17.06
C VAL A 164 -13.73 -15.36 -17.44
N PHE A 165 -12.58 -15.71 -16.86
CA PHE A 165 -11.78 -16.85 -17.30
C PHE A 165 -12.17 -18.16 -16.59
N ALA A 166 -12.26 -18.14 -15.27
CA ALA A 166 -12.53 -19.35 -14.47
C ALA A 166 -13.24 -19.00 -13.16
N SER A 167 -14.07 -19.91 -12.66
CA SER A 167 -14.60 -19.79 -11.29
C SER A 167 -13.51 -20.15 -10.27
N VAL A 168 -12.67 -21.14 -10.57
CA VAL A 168 -11.53 -21.50 -9.73
C VAL A 168 -10.31 -21.72 -10.60
N LEU A 169 -9.22 -20.99 -10.33
CA LEU A 169 -7.90 -21.31 -10.84
C LEU A 169 -7.16 -22.10 -9.75
N THR A 170 -7.07 -23.41 -9.90
CA THR A 170 -6.41 -24.31 -8.92
C THR A 170 -4.93 -24.00 -8.76
N SER A 171 -4.27 -24.58 -7.76
CA SER A 171 -2.85 -24.31 -7.44
C SER A 171 -1.84 -24.54 -8.59
N GLN A 172 -2.19 -25.38 -9.56
CA GLN A 172 -1.41 -25.68 -10.77
C GLN A 172 -1.73 -24.72 -11.92
N GLY A 173 -2.87 -24.04 -11.84
CA GLY A 173 -3.39 -23.18 -12.88
C GLY A 173 -2.56 -21.91 -13.08
N VAL A 174 -2.33 -21.53 -14.33
CA VAL A 174 -1.63 -20.28 -14.69
C VAL A 174 -2.39 -19.50 -15.74
N ILE A 175 -2.54 -18.18 -15.54
CA ILE A 175 -2.99 -17.23 -16.57
C ILE A 175 -1.84 -16.25 -16.83
N TYR A 176 -1.34 -16.23 -18.06
CA TYR A 176 -0.15 -15.45 -18.44
C TYR A 176 -0.44 -14.52 -19.61
N ASN A 177 -0.11 -13.23 -19.46
CA ASN A 177 -0.20 -12.23 -20.53
C ASN A 177 -1.58 -12.21 -21.21
N CYS A 178 -2.64 -12.30 -20.40
CA CYS A 178 -4.01 -12.29 -20.88
C CYS A 178 -4.65 -10.93 -20.65
N SER A 179 -5.57 -10.53 -21.52
CA SER A 179 -6.31 -9.27 -21.37
C SER A 179 -7.81 -9.54 -21.27
N ASN A 180 -8.47 -8.88 -20.32
CA ASN A 180 -9.92 -8.81 -20.26
C ASN A 180 -10.40 -7.42 -20.69
N PHE A 181 -11.17 -7.32 -21.77
CA PHE A 181 -11.89 -6.10 -22.17
C PHE A 181 -13.41 -6.26 -22.02
N LEU A 182 -13.89 -7.40 -21.51
CA LEU A 182 -15.31 -7.62 -21.28
C LEU A 182 -15.71 -6.92 -19.97
N ASP A 183 -16.73 -6.08 -20.07
CA ASP A 183 -17.41 -5.52 -18.90
C ASP A 183 -18.20 -6.62 -18.19
N VAL A 184 -18.09 -6.65 -16.87
CA VAL A 184 -18.67 -7.70 -16.04
C VAL A 184 -19.61 -7.08 -15.01
N SER A 185 -20.82 -7.62 -14.89
CA SER A 185 -21.82 -7.10 -13.95
C SER A 185 -22.50 -8.20 -13.11
N SER A 186 -22.72 -7.94 -11.81
CA SER A 186 -23.56 -8.78 -10.95
C SER A 186 -24.58 -8.00 -10.10
N TYR A 187 -25.70 -8.63 -9.74
CA TYR A 187 -26.87 -7.96 -9.15
C TYR A 187 -27.26 -8.39 -7.73
N GLY A 188 -26.73 -9.47 -7.17
CA GLY A 188 -27.00 -9.82 -5.78
C GLY A 188 -26.16 -8.98 -4.82
N LYS A 189 -26.76 -8.71 -3.67
CA LYS A 189 -26.16 -7.88 -2.61
C LYS A 189 -24.94 -8.53 -1.96
N ASP A 190 -24.94 -9.86 -1.85
CA ASP A 190 -23.86 -10.65 -1.25
C ASP A 190 -22.99 -11.36 -2.30
N GLU A 191 -23.22 -11.03 -3.56
CA GLU A 191 -22.53 -11.63 -4.69
C GLU A 191 -21.31 -10.82 -5.08
N PHE A 192 -20.56 -11.26 -6.10
CA PHE A 192 -19.37 -10.57 -6.54
C PHE A 192 -19.21 -10.57 -8.06
N SER A 193 -18.40 -9.64 -8.55
CA SER A 193 -17.87 -9.63 -9.91
C SER A 193 -16.34 -9.51 -9.88
N ALA A 194 -15.68 -10.30 -10.71
CA ALA A 194 -14.24 -10.35 -10.86
C ALA A 194 -13.84 -10.33 -12.34
N GLY A 195 -12.86 -9.50 -12.73
CA GLY A 195 -12.43 -9.41 -14.12
C GLY A 195 -11.70 -10.65 -14.66
N PHE A 196 -11.20 -11.54 -13.79
CA PHE A 196 -10.50 -12.76 -14.22
C PHE A 196 -11.09 -14.02 -13.59
N VAL A 197 -11.00 -14.17 -12.26
CA VAL A 197 -11.35 -15.42 -11.57
C VAL A 197 -12.11 -15.18 -10.27
N GLU A 198 -13.00 -16.09 -9.85
CA GLU A 198 -13.61 -15.99 -8.51
C GLU A 198 -12.58 -16.37 -7.43
N ASN A 199 -12.07 -17.60 -7.47
CA ASN A 199 -11.08 -18.11 -6.51
C ASN A 199 -9.74 -18.41 -7.19
N LEU A 200 -8.68 -17.72 -6.77
CA LEU A 200 -7.33 -17.87 -7.28
C LEU A 200 -6.45 -18.65 -6.29
N GLU A 201 -6.20 -19.92 -6.56
CA GLU A 201 -5.20 -20.76 -5.88
C GLU A 201 -3.89 -20.84 -6.67
N GLY A 202 -3.97 -20.71 -8.00
CA GLY A 202 -2.85 -20.69 -8.92
C GLY A 202 -2.17 -19.33 -9.07
N THR A 203 -1.75 -18.99 -10.30
CA THR A 203 -0.99 -17.76 -10.56
C THR A 203 -1.54 -16.97 -11.76
N ILE A 204 -1.68 -15.65 -11.61
CA ILE A 204 -1.94 -14.71 -12.73
C ILE A 204 -0.71 -13.81 -12.91
N ILE A 205 -0.20 -13.71 -14.14
CA ILE A 205 1.06 -13.02 -14.45
C ILE A 205 0.90 -12.11 -15.68
N LYS A 206 1.37 -10.85 -15.58
CA LYS A 206 1.45 -9.90 -16.72
C LYS A 206 0.11 -9.68 -17.44
N SER A 207 -0.99 -9.85 -16.73
CA SER A 207 -2.33 -9.75 -17.30
C SER A 207 -2.93 -8.36 -17.06
N VAL A 208 -3.85 -7.93 -17.93
CA VAL A 208 -4.47 -6.61 -17.85
C VAL A 208 -5.99 -6.72 -17.87
N ASN A 209 -6.66 -6.10 -16.91
CA ASN A 209 -8.10 -5.85 -16.97
C ASN A 209 -8.36 -4.44 -17.54
N TYR A 210 -9.04 -4.37 -18.67
CA TYR A 210 -9.55 -3.15 -19.30
C TYR A 210 -11.06 -3.00 -19.12
N GLY A 211 -11.80 -4.11 -18.95
CA GLY A 211 -13.26 -4.09 -18.80
C GLY A 211 -13.70 -3.51 -17.46
N ASP A 212 -14.82 -2.81 -17.47
CA ASP A 212 -15.44 -2.26 -16.27
C ASP A 212 -16.10 -3.38 -15.46
N ILE A 213 -15.91 -3.36 -14.15
CA ILE A 213 -16.44 -4.37 -13.24
C ILE A 213 -17.45 -3.72 -12.30
N THR A 214 -18.71 -4.14 -12.38
CA THR A 214 -19.80 -3.62 -11.55
C THR A 214 -20.43 -4.74 -10.72
N ALA A 215 -20.67 -4.52 -9.43
CA ALA A 215 -21.42 -5.46 -8.60
C ALA A 215 -22.37 -4.73 -7.66
N ASN A 216 -23.47 -5.37 -7.25
CA ASN A 216 -24.20 -4.90 -6.07
C ASN A 216 -23.43 -5.27 -4.80
N GLY A 217 -22.93 -6.50 -4.69
CA GLY A 217 -21.98 -6.92 -3.67
C GLY A 217 -20.53 -6.52 -4.01
N TYR A 218 -19.58 -7.46 -3.97
CA TYR A 218 -18.14 -7.15 -4.08
C TYR A 218 -17.68 -7.02 -5.54
N ALA A 219 -16.91 -5.98 -5.85
CA ALA A 219 -16.32 -5.80 -7.19
C ALA A 219 -14.79 -5.83 -7.14
N SER A 220 -14.17 -6.57 -8.06
CA SER A 220 -12.70 -6.72 -8.13
C SER A 220 -12.17 -6.78 -9.56
N GLY A 221 -11.06 -6.09 -9.85
CA GLY A 221 -10.49 -6.08 -11.20
C GLY A 221 -9.92 -7.43 -11.67
N PHE A 222 -9.45 -8.28 -10.76
CA PHE A 222 -8.90 -9.60 -11.08
C PHE A 222 -9.61 -10.74 -10.37
N ALA A 223 -9.60 -10.75 -9.03
CA ALA A 223 -10.05 -11.90 -8.28
C ALA A 223 -10.86 -11.55 -7.03
N ASN A 224 -11.88 -12.35 -6.73
CA ASN A 224 -12.59 -12.21 -5.47
C ASN A 224 -11.72 -12.73 -4.30
N ILE A 225 -11.15 -13.92 -4.41
CA ILE A 225 -10.27 -14.48 -3.36
C ILE A 225 -8.92 -14.89 -3.97
N VAL A 226 -7.82 -14.45 -3.35
CA VAL A 226 -6.45 -14.76 -3.76
C VAL A 226 -5.75 -15.59 -2.67
N LYS A 227 -5.71 -16.91 -2.83
CA LYS A 227 -4.87 -17.82 -2.06
C LYS A 227 -3.50 -18.05 -2.71
N GLY A 228 -3.46 -17.92 -4.03
CA GLY A 228 -2.27 -18.03 -4.86
C GLY A 228 -1.55 -16.70 -5.08
N LYS A 229 -1.25 -16.37 -6.34
CA LYS A 229 -0.33 -15.26 -6.68
C LYS A 229 -0.85 -14.39 -7.83
N ILE A 230 -0.72 -13.07 -7.70
CA ILE A 230 -0.92 -12.09 -8.78
C ILE A 230 0.38 -11.30 -8.95
N TYR A 231 0.97 -11.32 -10.15
CA TYR A 231 2.25 -10.65 -10.44
C TYR A 231 2.23 -9.80 -11.70
N ASN A 232 2.77 -8.57 -11.59
CA ASN A 232 2.95 -7.67 -12.74
C ASN A 232 1.64 -7.41 -13.50
N CYS A 233 0.50 -7.42 -12.80
CA CYS A 233 -0.82 -7.26 -13.38
C CYS A 233 -1.30 -5.82 -13.29
N LYS A 234 -2.21 -5.44 -14.18
CA LYS A 234 -2.74 -4.07 -14.24
C LYS A 234 -4.25 -4.04 -14.38
N ASN A 235 -4.95 -3.28 -13.55
CA ASN A 235 -6.34 -2.91 -13.80
C ASN A 235 -6.41 -1.50 -14.39
N SER A 236 -7.18 -1.33 -15.45
CA SER A 236 -7.47 -0.04 -16.10
C SER A 236 -8.98 0.23 -16.19
N GLY A 237 -9.82 -0.80 -16.06
CA GLY A 237 -11.28 -0.66 -16.04
C GLY A 237 -11.79 -0.06 -14.72
N LYS A 238 -12.90 0.66 -14.78
CA LYS A 238 -13.60 1.18 -13.61
C LYS A 238 -14.13 0.02 -12.78
N ILE A 239 -14.00 0.12 -11.45
CA ILE A 239 -14.57 -0.85 -10.51
C ILE A 239 -15.66 -0.15 -9.69
N GLU A 240 -16.87 -0.71 -9.69
CA GLU A 240 -18.03 -0.14 -9.00
C GLU A 240 -18.75 -1.19 -8.14
N SER A 241 -18.99 -0.87 -6.86
CA SER A 241 -19.85 -1.63 -5.96
C SER A 241 -21.00 -0.78 -5.43
N LYS A 242 -22.26 -1.15 -5.72
CA LYS A 242 -23.41 -0.32 -5.37
C LYS A 242 -23.82 -0.42 -3.89
N ASP A 243 -23.68 -1.60 -3.29
CA ASP A 243 -24.16 -1.87 -1.91
C ASP A 243 -23.05 -2.38 -0.98
N SER A 244 -21.84 -2.64 -1.48
CA SER A 244 -20.77 -3.24 -0.68
C SER A 244 -19.43 -2.57 -0.99
N LYS A 245 -18.38 -3.36 -1.22
CA LYS A 245 -17.00 -2.92 -1.34
C LYS A 245 -16.42 -3.20 -2.72
N ALA A 246 -15.52 -2.32 -3.17
CA ALA A 246 -14.84 -2.44 -4.45
C ALA A 246 -13.33 -2.32 -4.31
N ALA A 247 -12.58 -3.15 -5.04
CA ALA A 247 -11.13 -3.09 -5.10
C ALA A 247 -10.55 -3.18 -6.51
N GLY A 248 -9.48 -2.44 -6.77
CA GLY A 248 -8.86 -2.39 -8.09
C GLY A 248 -8.28 -3.72 -8.55
N ILE A 249 -7.79 -4.57 -7.64
CA ILE A 249 -7.19 -5.87 -7.97
C ILE A 249 -7.99 -7.03 -7.36
N ALA A 250 -8.11 -7.07 -6.03
CA ALA A 250 -8.71 -8.23 -5.36
C ALA A 250 -9.60 -7.87 -4.17
N ASN A 251 -10.60 -8.68 -3.86
CA ASN A 251 -11.38 -8.49 -2.64
C ASN A 251 -10.63 -9.04 -1.42
N GLU A 252 -10.36 -10.35 -1.35
CA GLU A 252 -9.63 -10.98 -0.24
C GLU A 252 -8.30 -11.60 -0.68
N VAL A 253 -7.25 -11.43 0.12
CA VAL A 253 -5.88 -11.87 -0.18
C VAL A 253 -5.30 -12.66 1.00
N LEU A 254 -5.19 -13.97 0.81
CA LEU A 254 -4.48 -14.89 1.71
C LEU A 254 -3.08 -15.23 1.17
N GLY A 255 -2.87 -15.10 -0.14
CA GLY A 255 -1.61 -15.31 -0.83
C GLY A 255 -0.83 -14.01 -1.05
N THR A 256 -0.32 -13.81 -2.27
CA THR A 256 0.55 -12.68 -2.60
C THR A 256 0.04 -11.89 -3.80
N ILE A 257 0.00 -10.56 -3.67
CA ILE A 257 -0.11 -9.65 -4.81
C ILE A 257 1.16 -8.80 -4.85
N LYS A 258 1.85 -8.82 -5.99
CA LYS A 258 3.09 -8.04 -6.14
C LYS A 258 3.27 -7.41 -7.50
N ASN A 259 3.86 -6.22 -7.52
CA ASN A 259 4.03 -5.40 -8.73
C ASN A 259 2.69 -5.19 -9.47
N ALA A 260 1.58 -5.12 -8.74
CA ALA A 260 0.27 -4.91 -9.35
C ALA A 260 -0.07 -3.41 -9.38
N GLN A 261 -0.74 -2.97 -10.44
CA GLN A 261 -1.13 -1.57 -10.60
C GLN A 261 -2.63 -1.41 -10.84
N ASN A 262 -3.29 -0.54 -10.10
CA ASN A 262 -4.62 -0.06 -10.45
C ASN A 262 -4.55 1.33 -11.09
N LEU A 263 -5.16 1.49 -12.25
CA LEU A 263 -5.36 2.76 -12.95
C LEU A 263 -6.85 3.10 -13.16
N GLY A 264 -7.75 2.18 -12.81
CA GLY A 264 -9.18 2.38 -12.92
C GLY A 264 -9.75 3.16 -11.74
N LYS A 265 -10.77 3.99 -11.99
CA LYS A 265 -11.56 4.64 -10.94
C LYS A 265 -12.26 3.59 -10.08
N ILE A 266 -12.37 3.84 -8.78
CA ILE A 266 -13.07 2.95 -7.85
C ILE A 266 -14.18 3.72 -7.13
N ASP A 267 -15.41 3.26 -7.31
CA ASP A 267 -16.61 3.77 -6.64
C ASP A 267 -17.24 2.65 -5.80
N ALA A 268 -17.53 2.90 -4.52
CA ALA A 268 -18.20 1.94 -3.66
C ALA A 268 -19.16 2.59 -2.67
N ASN A 269 -19.98 1.80 -2.00
CA ASN A 269 -20.81 2.29 -0.90
C ASN A 269 -20.12 2.08 0.46
N ASN A 270 -19.85 0.81 0.82
CA ASN A 270 -19.37 0.37 2.14
C ASN A 270 -17.84 0.23 2.23
N GLY A 271 -17.09 0.62 1.20
CA GLY A 271 -15.64 0.72 1.25
C GLY A 271 -14.97 0.55 -0.11
N ALA A 272 -14.00 1.41 -0.42
CA ALA A 272 -13.28 1.38 -1.68
C ALA A 272 -11.77 1.26 -1.41
N ALA A 273 -11.07 0.40 -2.15
CA ALA A 273 -9.63 0.23 -2.01
C ALA A 273 -8.89 0.15 -3.35
N GLY A 274 -7.78 0.89 -3.51
CA GLY A 274 -7.00 0.88 -4.74
C GLY A 274 -6.52 -0.49 -5.21
N ILE A 275 -6.11 -1.36 -4.28
CA ILE A 275 -5.57 -2.68 -4.60
C ILE A 275 -6.43 -3.80 -4.01
N ALA A 276 -6.64 -3.81 -2.68
CA ALA A 276 -7.31 -4.92 -2.01
C ALA A 276 -8.30 -4.50 -0.91
N ILE A 277 -9.42 -5.20 -0.73
CA ILE A 277 -10.29 -4.97 0.43
C ILE A 277 -9.67 -5.56 1.70
N LYS A 278 -9.20 -6.80 1.65
CA LYS A 278 -8.76 -7.53 2.83
C LYS A 278 -7.50 -8.35 2.56
N VAL A 279 -6.53 -8.30 3.45
CA VAL A 279 -5.32 -9.14 3.44
C VAL A 279 -5.26 -9.91 4.76
N ILE A 280 -5.24 -11.25 4.70
CA ILE A 280 -5.31 -12.14 5.87
C ILE A 280 -4.06 -13.02 5.87
N GLY A 281 -3.03 -12.64 6.63
CA GLY A 281 -1.72 -13.31 6.59
C GLY A 281 -0.97 -13.20 5.25
N GLY A 282 -1.62 -12.70 4.19
CA GLY A 282 -1.04 -12.51 2.87
C GLY A 282 -0.10 -11.30 2.78
N GLU A 283 0.35 -11.02 1.56
CA GLU A 283 1.33 -9.97 1.27
C GLU A 283 0.88 -9.07 0.12
N LEU A 284 1.01 -7.76 0.31
CA LEU A 284 1.03 -6.76 -0.75
C LEU A 284 2.43 -6.16 -0.84
N ALA A 285 3.08 -6.33 -1.99
CA ALA A 285 4.44 -5.84 -2.21
C ALA A 285 4.57 -5.08 -3.53
N ASP A 286 5.20 -3.91 -3.50
CA ASP A 286 5.50 -3.13 -4.72
C ASP A 286 4.23 -2.79 -5.54
N CYS A 287 3.07 -2.66 -4.89
CA CYS A 287 1.79 -2.36 -5.55
C CYS A 287 1.58 -0.85 -5.72
N VAL A 288 0.96 -0.44 -6.81
CA VAL A 288 0.76 0.98 -7.14
C VAL A 288 -0.70 1.27 -7.45
N ASN A 289 -1.27 2.30 -6.83
CA ASN A 289 -2.59 2.79 -7.18
C ASN A 289 -2.47 4.18 -7.83
N GLY A 290 -2.81 4.28 -9.11
CA GLY A 290 -2.59 5.44 -9.97
C GLY A 290 -1.19 5.52 -10.58
N SER A 291 -0.83 6.70 -11.06
CA SER A 291 0.53 7.06 -11.45
C SER A 291 0.74 8.56 -11.33
N SER A 292 1.98 9.05 -11.46
CA SER A 292 2.26 10.49 -11.51
C SER A 292 1.61 11.21 -12.71
N GLN A 293 1.12 10.47 -13.71
CA GLN A 293 0.49 11.01 -14.92
C GLN A 293 -1.02 10.78 -14.97
N ILE A 294 -1.54 9.86 -14.15
CA ILE A 294 -2.94 9.43 -14.17
C ILE A 294 -3.46 9.55 -12.75
N ASN A 295 -4.30 10.55 -12.55
CA ASN A 295 -5.03 10.72 -11.31
C ASN A 295 -6.22 9.75 -11.28
N VAL A 296 -6.15 8.76 -10.41
CA VAL A 296 -7.24 7.84 -10.12
C VAL A 296 -8.05 8.43 -8.97
N GLN A 297 -9.37 8.28 -9.01
CA GLN A 297 -10.24 8.64 -7.90
C GLN A 297 -10.73 7.40 -7.17
N ILE A 298 -10.69 7.45 -5.84
CA ILE A 298 -11.30 6.45 -4.97
C ILE A 298 -12.37 7.13 -4.12
N TYR A 299 -13.59 6.61 -4.19
CA TYR A 299 -14.72 7.14 -3.45
C TYR A 299 -15.59 6.04 -2.81
N ALA A 300 -15.90 6.21 -1.54
CA ALA A 300 -16.84 5.40 -0.77
C ALA A 300 -17.88 6.32 -0.11
N SER A 301 -19.17 6.14 -0.44
CA SER A 301 -20.21 7.09 -0.03
C SER A 301 -20.60 7.00 1.45
N SER A 302 -20.47 5.84 2.09
CA SER A 302 -20.93 5.64 3.48
C SER A 302 -19.84 5.09 4.41
N ALA A 303 -18.62 4.89 3.90
CA ALA A 303 -17.54 4.22 4.62
C ALA A 303 -16.17 4.78 4.26
N GLN A 304 -15.14 3.93 4.31
CA GLN A 304 -13.74 4.32 4.14
C GLN A 304 -13.29 4.16 2.68
N SER A 305 -12.65 5.20 2.16
CA SER A 305 -11.91 5.21 0.90
C SER A 305 -10.42 5.03 1.20
N VAL A 306 -9.75 4.08 0.55
CA VAL A 306 -8.37 3.71 0.90
C VAL A 306 -7.49 3.53 -0.32
N GLY A 307 -6.30 4.13 -0.34
CA GLY A 307 -5.44 4.14 -1.52
C GLY A 307 -4.85 2.79 -1.90
N ILE A 308 -4.56 1.89 -0.94
CA ILE A 308 -4.01 0.56 -1.23
C ILE A 308 -4.90 -0.56 -0.69
N VAL A 309 -5.08 -0.66 0.63
CA VAL A 309 -5.75 -1.80 1.26
C VAL A 309 -6.71 -1.43 2.38
N TYR A 310 -7.97 -1.87 2.30
CA TYR A 310 -8.94 -1.50 3.33
C TYR A 310 -8.64 -2.15 4.69
N LYS A 311 -8.28 -3.43 4.77
CA LYS A 311 -7.94 -4.08 6.06
C LYS A 311 -6.83 -5.11 5.93
N VAL A 312 -5.92 -5.13 6.90
CA VAL A 312 -4.90 -6.18 7.08
C VAL A 312 -5.10 -6.86 8.42
N GLU A 313 -5.19 -8.18 8.39
CA GLU A 313 -5.39 -9.06 9.54
C GLU A 313 -4.24 -10.05 9.67
N SER A 314 -3.92 -10.42 10.91
CA SER A 314 -3.09 -11.57 11.20
C SER A 314 -3.94 -12.84 11.27
N VAL A 315 -3.35 -13.98 10.94
CA VAL A 315 -4.00 -15.30 11.01
C VAL A 315 -3.10 -16.30 11.72
N GLU A 316 -3.68 -17.20 12.51
CA GLU A 316 -2.96 -18.31 13.13
C GLU A 316 -2.98 -19.52 12.20
N ILE A 317 -1.80 -19.99 11.79
CA ILE A 317 -1.62 -21.20 10.98
C ILE A 317 -0.62 -22.10 11.70
N ASP A 318 -1.04 -23.31 12.04
CA ASP A 318 -0.21 -24.29 12.76
C ASP A 318 0.43 -23.74 14.05
N GLY A 319 -0.33 -22.91 14.78
CA GLY A 319 0.12 -22.27 16.03
C GLY A 319 1.14 -21.14 15.83
N LYS A 320 1.32 -20.67 14.60
CA LYS A 320 2.15 -19.50 14.28
C LYS A 320 1.27 -18.36 13.75
N THR A 321 1.43 -17.18 14.35
CA THR A 321 0.83 -15.95 13.86
C THR A 321 1.51 -15.52 12.55
N GLN A 322 0.81 -15.64 11.43
CA GLN A 322 1.19 -15.03 10.17
C GLN A 322 0.54 -13.65 10.07
N LYS A 323 1.37 -12.60 10.16
CA LYS A 323 0.91 -11.22 10.00
C LYS A 323 0.79 -10.87 8.52
N GLY A 324 -0.23 -10.09 8.17
CA GLY A 324 -0.29 -9.50 6.83
C GLY A 324 0.79 -8.41 6.67
N ILE A 325 1.34 -8.30 5.46
CA ILE A 325 2.47 -7.40 5.16
C ILE A 325 2.09 -6.40 4.07
N ILE A 326 2.39 -5.12 4.29
CA ILE A 326 2.39 -4.08 3.25
C ILE A 326 3.82 -3.58 3.09
N SER A 327 4.39 -3.73 1.89
CA SER A 327 5.74 -3.24 1.61
C SER A 327 5.82 -2.52 0.26
N LYS A 328 6.50 -1.38 0.25
CA LYS A 328 6.83 -0.62 -0.98
C LYS A 328 5.62 -0.25 -1.84
N CYS A 329 4.44 -0.12 -1.22
CA CYS A 329 3.23 0.26 -1.93
C CYS A 329 3.16 1.77 -2.11
N VAL A 330 2.64 2.23 -3.25
CA VAL A 330 2.57 3.66 -3.58
C VAL A 330 1.16 4.04 -4.01
N ASN A 331 0.57 5.02 -3.34
CA ASN A 331 -0.68 5.64 -3.76
C ASN A 331 -0.43 6.98 -4.43
N TYR A 332 -0.88 7.13 -5.68
CA TYR A 332 -0.96 8.40 -6.42
C TYR A 332 -2.40 8.90 -6.59
N ALA A 333 -3.40 8.07 -6.26
CA ALA A 333 -4.80 8.41 -6.43
C ALA A 333 -5.26 9.44 -5.41
N ASP A 334 -6.08 10.38 -5.86
CA ASP A 334 -6.85 11.23 -4.96
C ASP A 334 -7.96 10.41 -4.30
N ILE A 335 -8.15 10.65 -3.01
CA ILE A 335 -9.06 9.89 -2.16
C ILE A 335 -10.05 10.87 -1.54
N ASP A 336 -11.34 10.61 -1.77
CA ASP A 336 -12.45 11.35 -1.18
C ASP A 336 -13.44 10.36 -0.54
N GLY A 337 -14.15 10.78 0.50
CA GLY A 337 -15.15 9.95 1.15
C GLY A 337 -15.51 10.39 2.55
N HIS A 338 -16.34 9.59 3.21
CA HIS A 338 -16.70 9.83 4.60
C HIS A 338 -15.47 9.72 5.53
N GLU A 339 -14.63 8.72 5.32
CA GLU A 339 -13.30 8.56 5.91
C GLU A 339 -12.29 8.21 4.81
N ALA A 340 -11.06 8.74 4.85
CA ALA A 340 -10.11 8.60 3.73
C ALA A 340 -8.66 8.36 4.18
N PHE A 341 -7.99 7.36 3.60
CA PHE A 341 -6.64 6.94 4.03
C PHE A 341 -5.73 6.59 2.86
N GLY A 342 -4.49 7.08 2.86
CA GLY A 342 -3.61 6.96 1.70
C GLY A 342 -3.09 5.54 1.41
N ILE A 343 -2.86 4.72 2.45
CA ILE A 343 -2.36 3.35 2.28
C ILE A 343 -3.34 2.32 2.82
N ALA A 344 -3.72 2.40 4.09
CA ALA A 344 -4.55 1.39 4.72
C ALA A 344 -5.63 1.98 5.64
N TYR A 345 -6.76 1.31 5.87
CA TYR A 345 -7.65 1.72 6.96
C TYR A 345 -7.20 1.09 8.29
N ARG A 346 -7.24 -0.24 8.44
CA ARG A 346 -6.76 -0.93 9.66
C ARG A 346 -5.69 -1.96 9.35
N VAL A 347 -4.63 -1.99 10.15
CA VAL A 347 -3.48 -2.90 9.97
C VAL A 347 -3.15 -3.66 11.25
N GLN A 348 -3.12 -4.98 11.17
CA GLN A 348 -2.49 -5.88 12.14
C GLN A 348 -1.24 -6.51 11.51
N GLY A 349 -0.12 -5.80 11.57
CA GLY A 349 1.06 -6.09 10.78
C GLY A 349 1.93 -4.85 10.58
N ASP A 350 2.91 -4.98 9.70
CA ASP A 350 3.88 -3.92 9.42
C ASP A 350 3.60 -3.24 8.08
N VAL A 351 3.81 -1.93 8.04
CA VAL A 351 3.81 -1.10 6.83
C VAL A 351 5.21 -0.56 6.62
N THR A 352 5.83 -0.92 5.50
CA THR A 352 7.25 -0.64 5.24
C THR A 352 7.44 0.04 3.88
N ASP A 353 8.34 1.02 3.84
CA ASP A 353 8.80 1.70 2.62
C ASP A 353 7.67 2.22 1.69
N SER A 354 6.48 2.49 2.25
CA SER A 354 5.30 2.83 1.47
C SER A 354 5.14 4.35 1.34
N LYS A 355 4.42 4.82 0.32
CA LYS A 355 4.30 6.26 0.03
C LYS A 355 2.90 6.66 -0.42
N ASN A 356 2.37 7.74 0.16
CA ASN A 356 1.20 8.41 -0.37
C ASN A 356 1.59 9.73 -1.05
N TYR A 357 1.16 9.92 -2.30
CA TYR A 357 1.30 11.15 -3.07
C TYR A 357 -0.05 11.81 -3.38
N GLY A 358 -1.14 11.05 -3.35
CA GLY A 358 -2.47 11.56 -3.68
C GLY A 358 -3.05 12.48 -2.62
N LEU A 359 -3.90 13.42 -3.05
CA LEU A 359 -4.66 14.29 -2.16
C LEU A 359 -5.67 13.47 -1.37
N ILE A 360 -5.79 13.72 -0.07
CA ILE A 360 -6.77 13.05 0.78
C ILE A 360 -7.74 14.10 1.32
N THR A 361 -9.01 13.94 0.97
CA THR A 361 -10.12 14.75 1.51
C THR A 361 -11.11 13.84 2.21
N SER A 362 -11.66 14.30 3.34
CA SER A 362 -12.62 13.52 4.11
C SER A 362 -13.56 14.40 4.92
N TYR A 363 -14.83 14.01 4.97
CA TYR A 363 -15.82 14.68 5.80
C TYR A 363 -15.64 14.41 7.30
N LYS A 364 -14.98 13.32 7.69
CA LYS A 364 -14.85 12.94 9.11
C LYS A 364 -13.41 12.84 9.57
N SER A 365 -12.71 11.80 9.12
CA SER A 365 -11.38 11.43 9.58
C SER A 365 -10.50 11.08 8.38
N CYS A 366 -9.24 11.53 8.37
CA CYS A 366 -8.30 11.19 7.30
C CYS A 366 -6.83 11.16 7.73
N ALA A 367 -6.07 10.25 7.11
CA ALA A 367 -4.62 10.19 7.33
C ALA A 367 -3.84 9.80 6.08
N GLY A 368 -2.60 10.27 5.99
CA GLY A 368 -1.73 10.04 4.84
C GLY A 368 -1.40 8.57 4.61
N ILE A 369 -1.37 7.77 5.68
CA ILE A 369 -1.08 6.34 5.63
C ILE A 369 -2.26 5.53 6.15
N ALA A 370 -2.63 5.64 7.43
CA ALA A 370 -3.66 4.77 8.01
C ALA A 370 -4.50 5.32 9.17
N ASP A 371 -5.64 4.68 9.45
CA ASP A 371 -6.41 4.97 10.67
C ASP A 371 -5.75 4.30 11.88
N TYR A 372 -5.61 2.98 11.84
CA TYR A 372 -5.15 2.20 12.98
C TYR A 372 -4.10 1.18 12.59
N ILE A 373 -2.97 1.17 13.31
CA ILE A 373 -1.91 0.17 13.16
C ILE A 373 -1.63 -0.52 14.50
N GLU A 374 -1.71 -1.84 14.52
CA GLU A 374 -1.15 -2.71 15.55
C GLU A 374 0.05 -3.45 14.97
N GLY A 375 1.24 -2.86 15.13
CA GLY A 375 2.47 -3.23 14.44
C GLY A 375 3.35 -2.01 14.18
N ASN A 376 4.24 -2.07 13.20
CA ASN A 376 5.22 -1.02 12.95
C ASN A 376 4.99 -0.28 11.63
N LEU A 377 5.32 1.00 11.64
CA LEU A 377 5.39 1.87 10.48
C LEU A 377 6.86 2.24 10.25
N ASN A 378 7.47 1.74 9.17
CA ASN A 378 8.90 1.93 8.91
C ASN A 378 9.12 2.62 7.56
N ASN A 379 10.00 3.63 7.53
CA ASN A 379 10.47 4.31 6.32
C ASN A 379 9.36 4.77 5.37
N THR A 380 8.19 5.07 5.93
CA THR A 380 6.98 5.35 5.18
C THR A 380 6.74 6.86 5.13
N GLN A 381 6.22 7.35 4.00
CA GLN A 381 6.14 8.78 3.73
C GLN A 381 4.77 9.21 3.23
N ASN A 382 4.29 10.35 3.73
CA ASN A 382 3.18 11.07 3.11
C ASN A 382 3.70 12.33 2.42
N HIS A 383 3.31 12.51 1.15
CA HIS A 383 3.58 13.69 0.33
C HIS A 383 2.30 14.42 -0.06
N GLY A 384 1.17 13.70 -0.13
CA GLY A 384 -0.12 14.29 -0.45
C GLY A 384 -0.66 15.18 0.66
N ALA A 385 -1.35 16.25 0.28
CA ALA A 385 -2.05 17.09 1.24
C ALA A 385 -3.25 16.34 1.85
N ILE A 386 -3.61 16.68 3.08
CA ILE A 386 -4.65 16.04 3.86
C ILE A 386 -5.62 17.11 4.36
N THR A 387 -6.90 16.96 4.05
CA THR A 387 -7.97 17.86 4.53
C THR A 387 -9.11 17.04 5.14
N GLY A 388 -9.30 17.17 6.46
CA GLY A 388 -10.37 16.48 7.20
C GLY A 388 -11.33 17.43 7.91
N ASP A 389 -12.64 17.25 7.77
CA ASP A 389 -13.57 18.26 8.26
C ASP A 389 -13.94 18.13 9.74
N ASN A 390 -14.21 16.93 10.29
CA ASN A 390 -14.90 16.85 11.59
C ASN A 390 -14.07 16.36 12.78
N GLU A 391 -13.29 15.29 12.64
CA GLU A 391 -12.72 14.59 13.79
C GLU A 391 -11.21 14.64 13.86
N LYS A 392 -10.51 14.14 12.83
CA LYS A 392 -9.05 13.94 12.88
C LYS A 392 -8.44 14.09 11.48
N ALA A 393 -7.32 14.78 11.42
CA ALA A 393 -6.42 14.78 10.27
C ALA A 393 -5.00 14.49 10.77
N SER A 394 -4.34 13.49 10.19
CA SER A 394 -2.97 13.11 10.57
C SER A 394 -2.07 12.87 9.37
N GLY A 395 -0.85 13.42 9.40
CA GLY A 395 0.12 13.26 8.32
C GLY A 395 0.41 11.81 7.97
N LEU A 396 0.53 10.91 8.96
CA LEU A 396 0.73 9.48 8.72
C LEU A 396 -0.42 8.62 9.26
N VAL A 397 -0.64 8.58 10.58
CA VAL A 397 -1.54 7.58 11.19
C VAL A 397 -2.42 8.17 12.28
N HIS A 398 -3.70 7.80 12.40
CA HIS A 398 -4.47 8.29 13.56
C HIS A 398 -4.01 7.62 14.86
N LYS A 399 -3.97 6.30 14.91
CA LYS A 399 -3.63 5.55 16.12
C LYS A 399 -2.65 4.43 15.80
N ILE A 400 -1.57 4.36 16.58
CA ILE A 400 -0.62 3.25 16.49
C ILE A 400 -0.34 2.64 17.85
N LYS A 401 -0.36 1.30 17.90
CA LYS A 401 0.14 0.47 18.99
C LYS A 401 1.36 -0.28 18.46
N GLY A 402 2.53 0.34 18.60
CA GLY A 402 3.80 -0.09 18.04
C GLY A 402 4.67 1.09 17.65
N ASN A 403 5.54 0.94 16.67
CA ASN A 403 6.62 1.90 16.41
C ASN A 403 6.45 2.67 15.09
N ILE A 404 6.85 3.93 15.09
CA ILE A 404 7.04 4.76 13.89
C ILE A 404 8.53 5.05 13.75
N ILE A 405 9.19 4.49 12.75
CA ILE A 405 10.65 4.55 12.60
C ILE A 405 11.01 5.12 11.22
N GLY A 406 11.79 6.20 11.19
CA GLY A 406 12.31 6.78 9.94
C GLY A 406 11.21 7.31 9.01
N CYS A 407 10.05 7.69 9.55
CA CYS A 407 8.91 8.10 8.75
C CYS A 407 8.83 9.62 8.59
N GLN A 408 8.17 10.07 7.52
CA GLN A 408 8.15 11.50 7.19
C GLN A 408 6.81 11.95 6.62
N ASN A 409 6.29 13.05 7.15
CA ASN A 409 5.18 13.78 6.53
C ASN A 409 5.69 15.06 5.84
N ASN A 410 5.46 15.15 4.54
CA ASN A 410 5.76 16.30 3.70
C ASN A 410 4.50 17.08 3.29
N GLY A 411 3.36 16.40 3.26
CA GLY A 411 2.09 17.01 2.89
C GLY A 411 1.51 17.87 4.00
N ASP A 412 0.82 18.94 3.62
CA ASP A 412 0.07 19.76 4.57
C ASP A 412 -1.08 18.98 5.20
N VAL A 413 -1.28 19.16 6.50
CA VAL A 413 -2.37 18.57 7.26
C VAL A 413 -3.30 19.68 7.70
N LYS A 414 -4.53 19.67 7.20
CA LYS A 414 -5.57 20.63 7.53
C LYS A 414 -6.77 19.93 8.13
N THR A 415 -7.33 20.51 9.18
CA THR A 415 -8.67 20.14 9.64
C THR A 415 -9.54 21.35 9.94
N ALA A 416 -10.84 21.24 9.68
CA ALA A 416 -11.79 22.19 10.21
C ALA A 416 -11.98 21.93 11.71
N SER A 417 -12.77 20.93 12.09
CA SER A 417 -13.28 20.70 13.44
C SER A 417 -12.53 19.69 14.29
N GLY A 418 -11.53 19.01 13.71
CA GLY A 418 -10.84 17.91 14.34
C GLY A 418 -9.54 18.27 15.06
N HIS A 419 -8.81 17.21 15.40
CA HIS A 419 -7.42 17.25 15.82
C HIS A 419 -6.49 17.25 14.59
N ALA A 420 -5.41 18.02 14.64
CA ALA A 420 -4.44 18.14 13.55
C ALA A 420 -3.07 17.63 14.02
N SER A 421 -2.49 16.63 13.36
CA SER A 421 -1.16 16.12 13.73
C SER A 421 -0.28 15.90 12.52
N GLY A 422 0.98 16.35 12.57
CA GLY A 422 1.90 16.15 11.45
C GLY A 422 2.36 14.69 11.27
N ILE A 423 2.35 13.86 12.32
CA ILE A 423 2.68 12.42 12.22
C ILE A 423 1.51 11.55 12.67
N ALA A 424 1.14 11.62 13.95
CA ALA A 424 0.10 10.75 14.49
C ALA A 424 -0.86 11.45 15.46
N PHE A 425 -2.13 11.06 15.47
CA PHE A 425 -3.03 11.60 16.51
C PHE A 425 -2.73 11.00 17.88
N GLU A 426 -2.68 9.67 18.00
CA GLU A 426 -2.45 8.93 19.23
C GLU A 426 -1.37 7.86 19.00
N PHE A 427 -0.40 7.74 19.89
CA PHE A 427 0.59 6.67 19.80
C PHE A 427 0.93 6.03 21.14
N ASN A 428 1.18 4.72 21.10
CA ASN A 428 1.71 3.92 22.19
C ASN A 428 2.85 3.03 21.66
N GLY A 429 4.09 3.37 22.01
CA GLY A 429 5.31 2.72 21.53
C GLY A 429 6.45 3.72 21.35
N TYR A 430 7.18 3.66 20.24
CA TYR A 430 8.29 4.57 19.96
C TYR A 430 8.08 5.33 18.64
N ILE A 431 8.39 6.62 18.63
CA ILE A 431 8.58 7.42 17.41
C ILE A 431 10.06 7.78 17.33
N ILE A 432 10.77 7.25 16.35
CA ILE A 432 12.23 7.34 16.24
C ILE A 432 12.61 7.92 14.88
N ASN A 433 13.54 8.87 14.86
CA ASN A 433 14.13 9.43 13.64
C ASN A 433 13.07 9.91 12.61
N SER A 434 11.93 10.42 13.08
CA SER A 434 10.80 10.78 12.23
C SER A 434 10.63 12.29 12.12
N LYS A 435 10.07 12.75 11.00
CA LYS A 435 10.03 14.19 10.66
C LYS A 435 8.68 14.66 10.13
N ASN A 436 8.22 15.81 10.61
CA ASN A 436 7.14 16.55 9.97
C ASN A 436 7.71 17.82 9.29
N LEU A 437 7.55 17.90 7.98
CA LEU A 437 7.90 19.05 7.15
C LEU A 437 6.67 19.83 6.69
N GLY A 438 5.52 19.16 6.54
CA GLY A 438 4.26 19.78 6.12
C GLY A 438 3.64 20.67 7.19
N GLN A 439 2.89 21.68 6.77
CA GLN A 439 2.15 22.56 7.68
C GLN A 439 1.04 21.79 8.40
N VAL A 440 0.82 22.07 9.68
CA VAL A 440 -0.32 21.56 10.46
C VAL A 440 -1.27 22.71 10.74
N ARG A 441 -2.49 22.67 10.21
CA ARG A 441 -3.46 23.78 10.28
C ARG A 441 -4.82 23.33 10.82
N LYS A 442 -5.36 24.09 11.76
CA LYS A 442 -6.73 23.94 12.27
C LYS A 442 -7.56 25.21 12.05
N THR A 443 -8.78 25.06 11.55
CA THR A 443 -9.62 26.20 11.16
C THR A 443 -10.96 26.36 11.90
N SER A 444 -11.44 25.41 12.73
CA SER A 444 -12.73 25.57 13.42
C SER A 444 -12.67 26.27 14.77
N TRP A 445 -13.87 26.60 15.24
CA TRP A 445 -14.22 27.09 16.57
C TRP A 445 -14.46 26.01 17.62
N ASP A 446 -14.09 24.75 17.40
CA ASP A 446 -14.16 23.73 18.46
C ASP A 446 -12.95 23.86 19.40
N ILE A 447 -13.21 24.12 20.68
CA ILE A 447 -12.21 24.30 21.72
C ILE A 447 -11.54 23.00 22.17
N ASN A 448 -12.20 21.83 22.08
CA ASN A 448 -11.76 20.59 22.75
C ASN A 448 -10.75 19.77 21.93
N LYS A 449 -9.92 20.46 21.14
CA LYS A 449 -9.16 19.86 20.06
C LYS A 449 -7.69 20.27 20.10
N TYR A 450 -6.86 19.46 19.47
CA TYR A 450 -5.41 19.50 19.62
C TYR A 450 -4.75 19.77 18.27
N ALA A 451 -3.59 20.42 18.31
CA ALA A 451 -2.74 20.58 17.14
C ALA A 451 -1.28 20.36 17.52
N ALA A 452 -0.57 19.53 16.75
CA ALA A 452 0.82 19.27 17.03
C ALA A 452 1.66 18.97 15.79
N GLY A 453 2.94 19.36 15.85
CA GLY A 453 3.89 19.11 14.77
C GLY A 453 4.15 17.63 14.54
N LEU A 454 4.24 16.81 15.61
CA LEU A 454 4.32 15.35 15.47
C LEU A 454 3.04 14.67 15.97
N VAL A 455 2.72 14.80 17.26
CA VAL A 455 1.64 14.01 17.88
C VAL A 455 0.64 14.79 18.71
N SER A 456 -0.65 14.52 18.57
CA SER A 456 -1.64 15.15 19.46
C SER A 456 -1.61 14.55 20.87
N VAL A 457 -1.55 13.23 20.99
CA VAL A 457 -1.57 12.51 22.28
C VAL A 457 -0.51 11.41 22.28
N GLY A 458 0.43 11.47 23.22
CA GLY A 458 1.55 10.53 23.29
C GLY A 458 1.67 9.81 24.62
N TYR A 459 1.74 8.48 24.57
CA TYR A 459 1.96 7.62 25.75
C TYR A 459 3.34 6.95 25.78
N GLY A 460 4.08 7.02 24.67
CA GLY A 460 5.35 6.32 24.47
C GLY A 460 6.59 7.22 24.50
N GLN A 461 7.61 6.91 23.71
CA GLN A 461 8.82 7.74 23.60
C GLN A 461 8.96 8.36 22.21
N ILE A 462 9.33 9.64 22.14
CA ILE A 462 9.67 10.37 20.92
C ILE A 462 11.16 10.67 20.97
N ILE A 463 11.95 10.10 20.06
CA ILE A 463 13.41 10.11 20.11
C ILE A 463 13.96 10.59 18.77
N ASN A 464 14.90 11.54 18.77
CA ASN A 464 15.61 12.00 17.57
C ASN A 464 14.65 12.50 16.47
N CYS A 465 13.53 13.12 16.84
CA CYS A 465 12.52 13.54 15.88
C CYS A 465 12.62 15.05 15.59
N GLN A 466 12.00 15.48 14.49
CA GLN A 466 12.02 16.88 14.08
C GLN A 466 10.65 17.37 13.57
N ASN A 467 10.18 18.50 14.09
CA ASN A 467 9.14 19.29 13.44
C ASN A 467 9.75 20.54 12.79
N GLN A 468 9.57 20.68 11.49
CA GLN A 468 9.95 21.87 10.70
C GLN A 468 8.72 22.56 10.10
N GLY A 469 7.59 21.85 9.99
CA GLY A 469 6.33 22.41 9.53
C GLY A 469 5.75 23.43 10.52
N GLN A 470 5.17 24.51 9.98
CA GLN A 470 4.44 25.48 10.78
C GLN A 470 3.18 24.87 11.39
N ILE A 471 2.79 25.37 12.56
CA ILE A 471 1.55 24.99 13.22
C ILE A 471 0.66 26.23 13.27
N ILE A 472 -0.48 26.19 12.58
CA ILE A 472 -1.38 27.33 12.41
C ILE A 472 -2.75 27.02 13.00
N ILE A 473 -3.17 27.83 13.96
CA ILE A 473 -4.49 27.78 14.57
C ILE A 473 -5.24 29.05 14.18
N ASP A 474 -6.13 28.95 13.19
CA ASP A 474 -6.88 30.13 12.75
C ASP A 474 -7.89 30.57 13.80
N ASN A 475 -8.49 29.60 14.48
CA ASN A 475 -9.53 29.80 15.48
C ASN A 475 -9.12 29.18 16.82
N LEU A 476 -9.65 28.01 17.18
CA LEU A 476 -9.52 27.44 18.53
C LEU A 476 -8.76 26.13 18.57
N ALA A 477 -8.03 25.91 19.66
CA ALA A 477 -7.48 24.63 20.10
C ALA A 477 -7.24 24.71 21.61
N SER A 478 -7.42 23.61 22.34
CA SER A 478 -7.08 23.56 23.78
C SER A 478 -5.56 23.54 23.99
N TYR A 479 -4.90 22.67 23.23
CA TYR A 479 -3.48 22.35 23.42
C TYR A 479 -2.76 22.36 22.08
N VAL A 480 -1.65 23.09 22.03
CA VAL A 480 -0.80 23.22 20.85
C VAL A 480 0.64 22.95 21.22
N GLY A 481 1.26 21.99 20.54
CA GLY A 481 2.63 21.58 20.80
C GLY A 481 3.49 21.56 19.55
N GLY A 482 4.70 22.13 19.59
CA GLY A 482 5.64 22.00 18.47
C GLY A 482 5.99 20.55 18.14
N ILE A 483 6.03 19.68 19.16
CA ILE A 483 6.20 18.23 19.03
C ILE A 483 4.92 17.50 19.44
N ALA A 484 4.45 17.72 20.67
CA ALA A 484 3.32 16.99 21.24
C ALA A 484 2.27 17.91 21.86
N ALA A 485 0.97 17.72 21.63
CA ALA A 485 -0.01 18.53 22.38
C ALA A 485 -0.10 18.05 23.83
N ILE A 486 -0.35 16.75 24.05
CA ILE A 486 -0.35 16.11 25.38
C ILE A 486 0.63 14.95 25.37
N MET A 487 1.48 14.88 26.39
CA MET A 487 2.47 13.82 26.54
C MET A 487 2.46 13.21 27.95
N SER A 488 2.25 11.90 28.05
CA SER A 488 2.46 11.13 29.29
C SER A 488 3.81 10.39 29.29
N GLY A 489 4.44 10.20 28.14
CA GLY A 489 5.74 9.51 28.06
C GLY A 489 6.93 10.46 27.94
N GLN A 490 7.93 10.09 27.13
CA GLN A 490 9.21 10.82 27.05
C GLN A 490 9.44 11.47 25.68
N ILE A 491 10.05 12.65 25.67
CA ILE A 491 10.54 13.34 24.47
C ILE A 491 12.03 13.60 24.67
N ILE A 492 12.87 12.96 23.84
CA ILE A 492 14.32 12.92 24.01
C ILE A 492 15.00 13.34 22.71
N ASN A 493 16.02 14.21 22.82
CA ASN A 493 16.86 14.64 21.69
C ASN A 493 16.05 15.06 20.46
N THR A 494 15.02 15.88 20.67
CA THR A 494 14.02 16.22 19.65
C THR A 494 13.98 17.73 19.43
N GLN A 495 13.75 18.15 18.20
CA GLN A 495 13.75 19.57 17.82
C GLN A 495 12.44 20.00 17.17
N SER A 496 11.91 21.14 17.58
CA SER A 496 10.87 21.87 16.86
C SER A 496 11.39 23.22 16.37
N SER A 497 11.38 23.41 15.06
CA SER A 497 11.80 24.64 14.37
C SER A 497 10.67 25.30 13.58
N GLY A 498 9.51 24.64 13.50
CA GLY A 498 8.29 25.23 12.93
C GLY A 498 7.72 26.32 13.84
N LYS A 499 7.36 27.46 13.25
CA LYS A 499 6.66 28.56 13.94
C LYS A 499 5.28 28.10 14.41
N ILE A 500 4.88 28.49 15.62
CA ILE A 500 3.51 28.29 16.12
C ILE A 500 2.75 29.60 16.01
N ILE A 501 1.65 29.59 15.24
CA ILE A 501 0.83 30.75 14.91
C ILE A 501 -0.59 30.51 15.43
N GLN A 502 -1.13 31.50 16.15
CA GLN A 502 -2.51 31.47 16.62
C GLN A 502 -3.16 32.83 16.33
N ASN A 503 -4.24 32.82 15.55
CA ASN A 503 -4.82 34.03 14.98
C ASN A 503 -6.00 34.63 15.76
N ASN A 504 -6.60 33.88 16.69
CA ASN A 504 -7.79 34.32 17.42
C ASN A 504 -7.44 34.99 18.77
N MET A 505 -7.79 36.26 18.90
CA MET A 505 -7.39 37.09 20.05
C MET A 505 -8.08 36.74 21.38
N TYR A 506 -9.25 36.09 21.37
CA TYR A 506 -10.17 36.15 22.51
C TYR A 506 -10.30 34.86 23.32
N GLN A 507 -9.50 33.84 23.05
CA GLN A 507 -9.79 32.49 23.57
C GLN A 507 -8.59 31.85 24.24
N PRO A 508 -8.79 31.17 25.38
CA PRO A 508 -7.70 30.55 26.11
C PRO A 508 -7.13 29.40 25.29
N ILE A 509 -5.80 29.36 25.21
CA ILE A 509 -5.05 28.32 24.52
C ILE A 509 -3.81 28.00 25.32
N THR A 510 -3.47 26.72 25.45
CA THR A 510 -2.22 26.29 26.05
C THR A 510 -1.23 25.92 24.96
N VAL A 511 -0.07 26.57 24.95
CA VAL A 511 0.95 26.45 23.91
C VAL A 511 2.29 26.07 24.52
N GLY A 512 2.89 25.01 24.00
CA GLY A 512 4.25 24.60 24.31
C GLY A 512 5.10 24.49 23.04
N GLY A 513 6.31 25.05 23.05
CA GLY A 513 7.21 24.94 21.90
C GLY A 513 7.70 23.50 21.65
N ILE A 514 7.76 22.66 22.70
CA ILE A 514 7.93 21.21 22.58
C ILE A 514 6.62 20.50 22.88
N ALA A 515 6.10 20.59 24.11
CA ALA A 515 4.85 19.96 24.49
C ALA A 515 3.90 20.92 25.19
N ALA A 516 2.59 20.92 24.92
CA ALA A 516 1.70 21.83 25.65
C ALA A 516 1.53 21.39 27.12
N VAL A 517 1.30 20.09 27.33
CA VAL A 517 1.05 19.47 28.64
C VAL A 517 1.88 18.19 28.79
N LEU A 518 2.55 18.07 29.94
CA LEU A 518 3.12 16.82 30.45
C LEU A 518 2.17 16.25 31.50
N ASN A 519 1.45 15.19 31.15
CA ASN A 519 0.57 14.49 32.07
C ASN A 519 1.41 13.60 33.01
N ASN A 520 1.10 13.62 34.31
CA ASN A 520 1.87 12.94 35.36
C ASN A 520 1.80 11.41 35.32
N GLU A 521 1.05 10.85 34.37
CA GLU A 521 1.03 9.42 34.09
C GLU A 521 2.34 9.00 33.45
N ASN A 522 2.83 7.79 33.74
CA ASN A 522 3.99 7.15 33.07
C ASN A 522 5.34 7.89 33.15
N SER A 523 5.55 8.70 34.19
CA SER A 523 6.84 9.38 34.45
C SER A 523 7.30 10.24 33.27
N PRO A 524 6.54 11.30 32.92
CA PRO A 524 6.82 12.12 31.75
C PRO A 524 8.20 12.77 31.86
N LEU A 525 8.88 12.91 30.73
CA LEU A 525 10.20 13.54 30.65
C LEU A 525 10.39 14.26 29.31
N ILE A 526 10.88 15.50 29.35
CA ILE A 526 11.46 16.18 28.19
C ILE A 526 12.95 16.38 28.48
N GLU A 527 13.80 15.78 27.65
CA GLU A 527 15.25 15.80 27.82
C GLU A 527 15.96 16.14 26.50
N ASP A 528 16.97 17.00 26.58
CA ASP A 528 17.82 17.39 25.45
C ASP A 528 17.02 17.90 24.24
N CYS A 529 15.96 18.66 24.47
CA CYS A 529 15.08 19.15 23.41
C CYS A 529 15.31 20.63 23.07
N VAL A 530 15.10 20.99 21.81
CA VAL A 530 15.29 22.36 21.32
C VAL A 530 14.04 22.87 20.61
N PHE A 531 13.50 24.00 21.07
CA PHE A 531 12.50 24.76 20.32
C PHE A 531 13.14 26.04 19.79
N SER A 532 12.96 26.31 18.49
CA SER A 532 13.60 27.41 17.75
C SER A 532 12.67 28.17 16.80
N GLY A 533 11.41 27.75 16.65
CA GLY A 533 10.49 28.29 15.64
C GLY A 533 9.83 29.62 15.99
N GLY A 534 9.83 30.02 17.26
CA GLY A 534 9.17 31.23 17.74
C GLY A 534 7.64 31.13 17.83
N PHE A 535 7.04 32.16 18.42
CA PHE A 535 5.61 32.24 18.70
C PHE A 535 5.00 33.50 18.08
N ASP A 536 3.83 33.34 17.47
CA ASP A 536 2.97 34.44 17.01
C ASP A 536 1.55 34.15 17.46
N ILE A 537 1.29 34.45 18.72
CA ILE A 537 0.08 34.06 19.44
C ILE A 537 -0.69 35.34 19.77
N LYS A 538 -1.81 35.56 19.07
CA LYS A 538 -2.62 36.77 19.25
C LYS A 538 -3.54 36.71 20.46
N SER A 539 -3.79 35.52 21.01
CA SER A 539 -4.66 35.38 22.17
C SER A 539 -4.08 36.06 23.41
N ILE A 540 -4.83 37.01 23.96
CA ILE A 540 -4.50 37.68 25.23
C ILE A 540 -4.68 36.77 26.45
N GLN A 541 -5.32 35.61 26.27
CA GLN A 541 -5.54 34.58 27.29
C GLN A 541 -4.61 33.36 27.08
N ALA A 542 -3.61 33.49 26.21
CA ALA A 542 -2.70 32.39 25.93
C ALA A 542 -1.83 32.05 27.13
N ARG A 543 -1.77 30.75 27.41
CA ARG A 543 -0.90 30.10 28.37
C ARG A 543 0.27 29.49 27.60
N LYS A 544 1.37 30.24 27.45
CA LYS A 544 2.50 29.86 26.59
C LYS A 544 3.79 29.63 27.36
N HIS A 545 4.58 28.66 26.91
CA HIS A 545 5.95 28.44 27.38
C HIS A 545 6.80 27.78 26.27
N TYR A 546 8.11 28.10 26.19
CA TYR A 546 8.95 27.60 25.09
C TYR A 546 9.16 26.09 25.09
N ILE A 547 9.11 25.43 26.25
CA ILE A 547 9.25 23.97 26.35
C ILE A 547 7.89 23.32 26.59
N ALA A 548 7.39 23.38 27.83
CA ALA A 548 6.04 22.99 28.19
C ALA A 548 5.39 23.94 29.18
N TYR A 549 4.06 24.09 29.10
CA TYR A 549 3.31 25.01 29.95
C TYR A 549 2.86 24.33 31.25
N GLU A 550 2.21 23.16 31.15
CA GLU A 550 1.80 22.36 32.31
C GLU A 550 2.74 21.16 32.47
N TYR A 551 3.49 21.10 33.58
CA TYR A 551 4.44 20.02 33.86
C TYR A 551 4.71 19.86 35.37
N THR A 552 5.18 18.68 35.76
CA THR A 552 5.68 18.42 37.13
C THR A 552 7.14 18.80 37.28
N THR A 553 7.51 19.39 38.41
CA THR A 553 8.90 19.77 38.71
C THR A 553 9.88 18.61 38.49
N GLY A 554 10.99 18.87 37.80
CA GLY A 554 12.04 17.88 37.51
C GLY A 554 11.83 17.03 36.24
N THR A 555 10.71 17.24 35.52
CA THR A 555 10.40 16.51 34.27
C THR A 555 10.98 17.18 33.01
N ILE A 556 11.64 18.32 33.13
CA ILE A 556 12.32 19.01 32.01
C ILE A 556 13.81 19.11 32.32
N LYS A 557 14.66 18.60 31.44
CA LYS A 557 16.12 18.55 31.59
C LYS A 557 16.83 18.99 30.32
N ASN A 558 17.87 19.81 30.44
CA ASN A 558 18.75 20.21 29.33
C ASN A 558 18.02 20.73 28.08
N CYS A 559 16.85 21.36 28.25
CA CYS A 559 16.07 21.85 27.13
C CYS A 559 16.37 23.32 26.85
N VAL A 560 16.37 23.70 25.57
CA VAL A 560 16.60 25.07 25.13
C VAL A 560 15.39 25.59 24.36
N GLY A 561 14.80 26.66 24.86
CA GLY A 561 13.75 27.42 24.18
C GLY A 561 14.32 28.72 23.63
N MET A 562 14.24 28.92 22.32
CA MET A 562 14.66 30.14 21.64
C MET A 562 13.69 30.48 20.51
N GLY A 563 13.64 31.75 20.11
CA GLY A 563 12.79 32.23 19.03
C GLY A 563 12.19 33.60 19.33
N GLU A 564 11.72 34.27 18.28
CA GLU A 564 11.04 35.56 18.44
C GLU A 564 9.60 35.34 18.93
N GLU A 565 9.21 36.14 19.93
CA GLU A 565 7.82 36.29 20.35
C GLU A 565 7.25 37.57 19.73
N PHE A 566 6.23 37.41 18.88
CA PHE A 566 5.49 38.52 18.31
C PHE A 566 4.21 38.79 19.12
N ASN A 567 3.84 40.08 19.24
CA ASN A 567 2.65 40.57 19.94
C ASN A 567 2.66 40.39 21.47
N LEU A 568 3.59 41.08 22.15
CA LEU A 568 3.59 41.25 23.61
C LEU A 568 2.51 42.23 24.09
#